data_AF-A0A5C5UY27-F1
#
_entry.id   AF-A0A5C5UY27-F1
#
_cell.length_a   1.000
_cell.length_b   1.000
_cell.length_c   1.000
_cell.angle_alpha   90.00
_cell.angle_beta   90.00
_cell.angle_gamma   90.00
#
_symmetry.space_group_name_H-M   'P 1'
#
loop_
_entity.id
_entity.type
_entity.pdbx_description
1 polymer ?
#
loop_
_entity_poly.entity_id
_entity_poly.type
_entity_poly.pdbx_seq_one_letter_code
_entity_poly.pdbx_strand_id
1 'polypeptide(L)'
;MLHLKSETDERWLRQVDESLELILIDHAHCEKKAAGTALNLIFAYVENQNLCREMTEIVNEELEHFHMVVELLEKRGTPLRRLKPSAYGRKLNDLVRKQEPQRAVDRLLVAGLIEARSCERFQALAKRVREPELAEFYQSLFESEARHHTTYTRLAKDFAPDAEVMARLDELAGIEAQILAEGESAPRMHS
;
A
#
# COMPACT_ATOMS: atom_id res chain seq x y z
N MET A 1 -9.79 12.65 0.17
CA MET A 1 -10.20 11.62 1.17
C MET A 1 -9.80 10.27 0.59
N LEU A 2 -9.13 9.40 1.37
CA LEU A 2 -8.47 8.16 0.90
C LEU A 2 -9.40 7.04 0.37
N HIS A 3 -10.70 7.33 0.22
CA HIS A 3 -11.74 6.41 -0.28
C HIS A 3 -11.90 5.08 0.48
N LEU A 4 -11.32 4.94 1.67
CA LEU A 4 -11.46 3.76 2.53
C LEU A 4 -12.88 3.68 3.15
N LYS A 5 -13.35 2.45 3.40
CA LYS A 5 -14.69 2.19 3.99
C LYS A 5 -14.66 1.74 5.46
N SER A 6 -13.46 1.61 6.03
CA SER A 6 -13.24 1.30 7.44
C SER A 6 -11.99 1.99 7.95
N GLU A 7 -11.94 2.25 9.24
CA GLU A 7 -10.73 2.71 9.95
C GLU A 7 -9.91 1.50 10.41
N THR A 8 -8.62 1.70 10.66
CA THR A 8 -7.78 0.65 11.25
C THR A 8 -8.30 0.28 12.64
N ASP A 9 -8.42 -1.03 12.86
CA ASP A 9 -8.99 -1.57 14.08
C ASP A 9 -7.99 -1.57 15.26
N GLU A 10 -8.52 -1.46 16.48
CA GLU A 10 -7.71 -1.46 17.72
C GLU A 10 -6.97 -2.79 17.94
N ARG A 11 -7.45 -3.91 17.37
CA ARG A 11 -6.73 -5.19 17.44
C ARG A 11 -5.41 -5.10 16.67
N TRP A 12 -5.37 -4.46 15.50
CA TRP A 12 -4.12 -4.24 14.77
C TRP A 12 -3.17 -3.32 15.56
N LEU A 13 -3.67 -2.27 16.21
CA LEU A 13 -2.83 -1.40 17.05
C LEU A 13 -2.19 -2.16 18.22
N ARG A 14 -2.92 -3.09 18.85
CA ARG A 14 -2.32 -3.99 19.86
C ARG A 14 -1.25 -4.90 19.27
N GLN A 15 -1.42 -5.40 18.05
CA GLN A 15 -0.38 -6.19 17.37
C GLN A 15 0.89 -5.36 17.12
N VAL A 16 0.75 -4.08 16.82
CA VAL A 16 1.90 -3.16 16.69
C VAL A 16 2.63 -3.04 18.03
N ASP A 17 1.90 -2.83 19.14
CA ASP A 17 2.52 -2.71 20.47
C ASP A 17 3.32 -3.96 20.86
N GLU A 18 2.80 -5.14 20.52
CA GLU A 18 3.40 -6.43 20.86
C GLU A 18 4.54 -6.83 19.91
N SER A 19 4.59 -6.29 18.70
CA SER A 19 5.42 -6.83 17.61
C SER A 19 5.86 -5.79 16.58
N LEU A 20 6.23 -4.60 17.04
CA LEU A 20 6.67 -3.49 16.17
C LEU A 20 7.81 -3.89 15.21
N GLU A 21 8.78 -4.71 15.65
CA GLU A 21 9.86 -5.20 14.78
C GLU A 21 9.33 -6.01 13.59
N LEU A 22 8.28 -6.83 13.78
CA LEU A 22 7.67 -7.59 12.69
C LEU A 22 6.93 -6.68 11.72
N ILE A 23 6.32 -5.61 12.22
CA ILE A 23 5.67 -4.58 11.40
C ILE A 23 6.71 -3.86 10.54
N LEU A 24 7.85 -3.44 11.12
CA LEU A 24 8.94 -2.78 10.37
C LEU A 24 9.56 -3.69 9.30
N ILE A 25 9.80 -4.96 9.62
CA ILE A 25 10.32 -5.92 8.63
C ILE A 25 9.30 -6.10 7.49
N ASP A 26 8.01 -6.20 7.79
CA ASP A 26 6.97 -6.33 6.77
C ASP A 26 6.80 -5.05 5.95
N HIS A 27 6.91 -3.88 6.58
CA HIS A 27 6.90 -2.57 5.93
C HIS A 27 7.99 -2.48 4.87
N ALA A 28 9.23 -2.85 5.19
CA ALA A 28 10.30 -2.91 4.19
C ALA A 28 9.95 -3.86 3.01
N HIS A 29 9.26 -4.97 3.27
CA HIS A 29 8.80 -5.81 2.16
C HIS A 29 7.66 -5.17 1.36
N CYS A 30 6.79 -4.38 1.98
CA CYS A 30 5.73 -3.63 1.32
C CYS A 30 6.28 -2.62 0.32
N GLU A 31 7.25 -1.79 0.70
CA GLU A 31 7.79 -0.76 -0.22
C GLU A 31 8.44 -1.41 -1.43
N LYS A 32 9.24 -2.47 -1.20
CA LYS A 32 9.84 -3.24 -2.29
C LYS A 32 8.78 -3.90 -3.20
N LYS A 33 7.65 -4.36 -2.65
CA LYS A 33 6.53 -4.91 -3.44
C LYS A 33 5.78 -3.81 -4.20
N ALA A 34 5.65 -2.61 -3.64
CA ALA A 34 5.02 -1.46 -4.28
C ALA A 34 5.84 -1.04 -5.51
N ALA A 35 7.16 -0.87 -5.34
CA ALA A 35 8.10 -0.66 -6.45
C ALA A 35 7.99 -1.76 -7.52
N GLY A 36 7.96 -3.03 -7.10
CA GLY A 36 7.77 -4.16 -8.01
C GLY A 36 6.43 -4.10 -8.77
N THR A 37 5.36 -3.66 -8.11
CA THR A 37 4.03 -3.53 -8.73
C THR A 37 4.03 -2.44 -9.79
N ALA A 38 4.61 -1.27 -9.50
CA ALA A 38 4.75 -0.18 -10.45
C ALA A 38 5.62 -0.56 -11.66
N LEU A 39 6.75 -1.26 -11.46
CA LEU A 39 7.55 -1.83 -12.57
C LEU A 39 6.72 -2.79 -13.45
N ASN A 40 5.92 -3.66 -12.82
CA ASN A 40 5.03 -4.57 -13.57
C ASN A 40 3.92 -3.85 -14.34
N LEU A 41 3.54 -2.64 -13.94
CA LEU A 41 2.60 -1.81 -14.70
C LEU A 41 3.27 -1.16 -15.91
N ILE A 42 4.52 -0.71 -15.77
CA ILE A 42 5.34 -0.21 -16.89
C ILE A 42 5.47 -1.28 -17.99
N PHE A 43 5.83 -2.51 -17.62
CA PHE A 43 5.96 -3.58 -18.61
C PHE A 43 4.64 -3.93 -19.29
N ALA A 44 3.52 -3.88 -18.55
CA ALA A 44 2.23 -4.26 -19.09
C ALA A 44 1.62 -3.19 -20.02
N TYR A 45 1.89 -1.91 -19.77
CA TYR A 45 1.27 -0.79 -20.46
C TYR A 45 2.31 0.18 -21.04
N VAL A 46 3.38 -0.38 -21.64
CA VAL A 46 4.55 0.36 -22.14
C VAL A 46 4.23 1.45 -23.17
N GLU A 47 3.11 1.30 -23.90
CA GLU A 47 2.66 2.28 -24.89
C GLU A 47 2.00 3.51 -24.24
N ASN A 48 1.55 3.42 -22.98
CA ASN A 48 1.04 4.55 -22.22
C ASN A 48 2.20 5.31 -21.55
N GLN A 49 2.72 6.32 -22.25
CA GLN A 49 3.88 7.11 -21.79
C GLN A 49 3.61 7.88 -20.48
N ASN A 50 2.38 8.35 -20.27
CA ASN A 50 1.99 9.05 -19.05
C ASN A 50 2.07 8.11 -17.84
N LEU A 51 1.46 6.93 -17.96
CA LEU A 51 1.56 5.87 -16.94
C LEU A 51 3.03 5.49 -16.69
N CYS A 52 3.83 5.30 -17.74
CA CYS A 52 5.23 4.91 -17.57
C CYS A 52 6.05 5.95 -16.80
N ARG A 53 5.81 7.24 -17.03
CA ARG A 53 6.46 8.33 -16.30
C ARG A 53 6.11 8.29 -14.81
N GLU A 54 4.83 8.28 -14.51
CA GLU A 54 4.31 8.29 -13.13
C GLU A 54 4.73 7.04 -12.36
N MET A 55 4.70 5.86 -13.00
CA MET A 55 5.19 4.63 -12.37
C MET A 55 6.70 4.66 -12.12
N THR A 56 7.49 5.35 -12.94
CA THR A 56 8.93 5.50 -12.69
C THR A 56 9.19 6.36 -11.45
N GLU A 57 8.41 7.42 -11.26
CA GLU A 57 8.47 8.27 -10.07
C GLU A 57 8.12 7.47 -8.81
N ILE A 58 7.00 6.74 -8.82
CA ILE A 58 6.60 5.85 -7.71
C ILE A 58 7.69 4.80 -7.44
N VAL A 59 8.26 4.16 -8.46
CA VAL A 59 9.33 3.17 -8.25
C VAL A 59 10.51 3.75 -7.50
N ASN A 60 10.93 4.98 -7.84
CA ASN A 60 12.04 5.63 -7.17
C ASN A 60 11.69 5.97 -5.72
N GLU A 61 10.53 6.60 -5.48
CA GLU A 61 10.05 6.95 -4.13
C GLU A 61 9.93 5.71 -3.23
N GLU A 62 9.36 4.61 -3.75
CA GLU A 62 9.22 3.36 -2.99
C GLU A 62 10.56 2.67 -2.67
N LEU A 63 11.54 2.79 -3.56
CA LEU A 63 12.89 2.29 -3.26
C LEU A 63 13.62 3.17 -2.25
N GLU A 64 13.38 4.48 -2.25
CA GLU A 64 13.86 5.38 -1.21
C GLU A 64 13.21 5.05 0.14
N HIS A 65 11.89 4.87 0.20
CA HIS A 65 11.18 4.42 1.40
C HIS A 65 11.74 3.09 1.90
N PHE A 66 11.92 2.11 1.01
CA PHE A 66 12.54 0.82 1.34
C PHE A 66 13.90 0.98 2.03
N HIS A 67 14.77 1.83 1.49
CA HIS A 67 16.08 2.11 2.07
C HIS A 67 15.96 2.73 3.46
N MET A 68 15.07 3.72 3.64
CA MET A 68 14.84 4.33 4.95
C MET A 68 14.37 3.32 6.00
N VAL A 69 13.45 2.41 5.66
CA VAL A 69 12.99 1.36 6.59
C VAL A 69 14.13 0.40 6.95
N VAL A 70 14.97 0.05 5.97
CA VAL A 70 16.15 -0.81 6.22
C VAL A 70 17.15 -0.14 7.16
N GLU A 71 17.43 1.15 6.99
CA GLU A 71 18.30 1.91 7.91
C GLU A 71 17.73 1.94 9.33
N LEU A 72 16.41 2.09 9.49
CA LEU A 72 15.75 1.99 10.79
C LEU A 72 15.90 0.61 11.42
N LEU A 73 15.76 -0.46 10.63
CA LEU A 73 15.99 -1.83 11.07
C LEU A 73 17.44 -2.04 11.53
N GLU A 74 18.42 -1.53 10.77
CA GLU A 74 19.84 -1.63 11.10
C GLU A 74 20.19 -0.88 12.39
N LYS A 75 19.69 0.36 12.56
CA LYS A 75 19.86 1.14 13.82
C LYS A 75 19.31 0.40 15.03
N ARG A 76 18.24 -0.39 14.85
CA ARG A 76 17.62 -1.23 15.89
C ARG A 76 18.30 -2.59 16.08
N GLY A 77 19.36 -2.90 15.33
CA GLY A 77 20.00 -4.22 15.36
C GLY A 77 19.08 -5.35 14.89
N THR A 78 18.03 -5.03 14.13
CA THR A 78 17.02 -5.97 13.65
C THR A 78 17.33 -6.35 12.20
N PRO A 79 17.74 -7.59 11.90
CA PRO A 79 18.07 -7.96 10.52
C PRO A 79 16.80 -8.06 9.66
N LEU A 80 16.85 -7.48 8.45
CA LEU A 80 15.84 -7.74 7.43
C LEU A 80 15.82 -9.23 7.09
N ARG A 81 14.66 -9.87 7.22
CA ARG A 81 14.47 -11.29 6.95
C ARG A 81 13.14 -11.55 6.28
N ARG A 82 13.00 -12.73 5.67
CA ARG A 82 11.74 -13.14 5.04
C ARG A 82 10.66 -13.31 6.10
N LEU A 83 9.48 -12.77 5.81
CA LEU A 83 8.24 -13.03 6.52
C LEU A 83 7.25 -13.72 5.58
N LYS A 84 6.39 -14.58 6.12
CA LYS A 84 5.21 -15.01 5.39
C LYS A 84 4.31 -13.79 5.20
N PRO A 85 3.96 -13.37 3.96
CA PRO A 85 3.12 -12.20 3.75
C PRO A 85 1.68 -12.42 4.25
N SER A 86 1.00 -11.33 4.58
CA SER A 86 -0.45 -11.31 4.83
C SER A 86 -1.22 -11.75 3.58
N ALA A 87 -2.44 -12.25 3.76
CA ALA A 87 -3.36 -12.58 2.69
C ALA A 87 -3.93 -11.36 1.97
N TYR A 88 -3.91 -10.17 2.60
CA TYR A 88 -4.53 -8.93 2.13
C TYR A 88 -4.23 -8.62 0.65
N GLY A 89 -2.96 -8.44 0.31
CA GLY A 89 -2.57 -8.09 -1.07
C GLY A 89 -2.94 -9.17 -2.08
N ARG A 90 -2.87 -10.46 -1.70
CA ARG A 90 -3.29 -11.57 -2.57
C ARG A 90 -4.80 -11.52 -2.81
N LYS A 91 -5.61 -11.41 -1.75
CA LYS A 91 -7.07 -11.37 -1.83
C LYS A 91 -7.56 -10.20 -2.70
N LEU A 92 -6.93 -9.03 -2.60
CA LEU A 92 -7.25 -7.90 -3.50
C LEU A 92 -6.85 -8.18 -4.94
N ASN A 93 -5.67 -8.78 -5.18
CA ASN A 93 -5.25 -9.16 -6.53
C ASN A 93 -6.16 -10.22 -7.16
N ASP A 94 -6.78 -11.11 -6.37
CA ASP A 94 -7.73 -12.11 -6.86
C ASP A 94 -9.02 -11.47 -7.43
N LEU A 95 -9.31 -10.22 -7.08
CA LEU A 95 -10.46 -9.45 -7.60
C LEU A 95 -10.20 -8.81 -8.97
N VAL A 96 -8.95 -8.81 -9.43
CA VAL A 96 -8.56 -8.17 -10.69
C VAL A 96 -9.19 -8.93 -11.87
N ARG A 97 -10.05 -8.24 -12.62
CA ARG A 97 -10.65 -8.75 -13.85
C ARG A 97 -9.55 -9.11 -14.87
N LYS A 98 -9.80 -10.14 -15.67
CA LYS A 98 -8.78 -10.71 -16.58
C LYS A 98 -8.72 -10.04 -17.95
N GLN A 99 -9.76 -9.31 -18.34
CA GLN A 99 -9.94 -8.73 -19.68
C GLN A 99 -9.58 -7.26 -19.69
N GLU A 100 -8.92 -6.80 -20.74
CA GLU A 100 -8.68 -5.38 -20.97
C GLU A 100 -9.93 -4.69 -21.53
N PRO A 101 -10.19 -3.42 -21.18
CA PRO A 101 -9.37 -2.54 -20.32
C PRO A 101 -9.65 -2.67 -18.81
N GLN A 102 -10.61 -3.50 -18.40
CA GLN A 102 -11.02 -3.64 -16.99
C GLN A 102 -9.89 -4.13 -16.09
N ARG A 103 -8.98 -4.96 -16.63
CA ARG A 103 -7.79 -5.43 -15.92
C ARG A 103 -6.84 -4.28 -15.56
N ALA A 104 -6.59 -3.36 -16.49
CA ALA A 104 -5.79 -2.16 -16.21
C ALA A 104 -6.41 -1.30 -15.10
N VAL A 105 -7.71 -1.03 -15.20
CA VAL A 105 -8.46 -0.30 -14.18
C VAL A 105 -8.31 -0.98 -12.82
N ASP A 106 -8.60 -2.27 -12.71
CA ASP A 106 -8.56 -2.99 -11.44
C ASP A 106 -7.15 -3.05 -10.84
N ARG A 107 -6.11 -3.25 -11.65
CA ARG A 107 -4.73 -3.27 -11.14
C ARG A 107 -4.32 -1.93 -10.54
N LEU A 108 -4.68 -0.82 -11.21
CA LEU A 108 -4.40 0.53 -10.73
C LEU A 108 -5.20 0.84 -9.46
N LEU A 109 -6.49 0.52 -9.43
CA LEU A 109 -7.33 0.75 -8.24
C LEU A 109 -6.92 -0.10 -7.04
N VAL A 110 -6.54 -1.37 -7.26
CA VAL A 110 -6.01 -2.24 -6.19
C VAL A 110 -4.71 -1.67 -5.62
N ALA A 111 -3.77 -1.25 -6.48
CA ALA A 111 -2.55 -0.59 -6.01
C ALA A 111 -2.89 0.67 -5.21
N GLY A 112 -3.74 1.56 -5.75
CA GLY A 112 -4.17 2.77 -5.05
C GLY A 112 -4.87 2.53 -3.71
N LEU A 113 -5.62 1.43 -3.55
CA LEU A 113 -6.24 1.07 -2.26
C LEU A 113 -5.22 0.58 -1.23
N ILE A 114 -4.17 -0.11 -1.68
CA ILE A 114 -3.08 -0.54 -0.81
C ILE A 114 -2.35 0.70 -0.26
N GLU A 115 -2.00 1.66 -1.13
CA GLU A 115 -1.39 2.94 -0.74
C GLU A 115 -2.30 3.72 0.23
N ALA A 116 -3.61 3.80 -0.05
CA ALA A 116 -4.57 4.45 0.84
C ALA A 116 -4.58 3.83 2.24
N ARG A 117 -4.56 2.49 2.34
CA ARG A 117 -4.52 1.81 3.63
C ARG A 117 -3.17 1.97 4.32
N SER A 118 -2.06 1.93 3.59
CA SER A 118 -0.72 2.22 4.11
C SER A 118 -0.68 3.63 4.70
N CYS A 119 -1.16 4.62 3.96
CA CYS A 119 -1.29 6.02 4.37
C CYS A 119 -2.05 6.17 5.70
N GLU A 120 -3.22 5.55 5.83
CA GLU A 120 -4.03 5.58 7.05
C GLU A 120 -3.34 4.88 8.23
N ARG A 121 -2.71 3.72 8.00
CA ARG A 121 -1.95 3.00 9.02
C ARG A 121 -0.68 3.73 9.46
N PHE A 122 0.02 4.42 8.56
CA PHE A 122 1.17 5.24 8.91
C PHE A 122 0.77 6.41 9.81
N GLN A 123 -0.37 7.07 9.54
CA GLN A 123 -0.88 8.08 10.48
C GLN A 123 -1.20 7.49 11.85
N ALA A 124 -1.80 6.29 11.88
CA ALA A 124 -2.10 5.62 13.14
C ALA A 124 -0.81 5.25 13.90
N LEU A 125 0.21 4.75 13.19
CA LEU A 125 1.53 4.43 13.74
C LEU A 125 2.23 5.68 14.29
N ALA A 126 2.27 6.78 13.53
CA ALA A 126 2.87 8.04 13.94
C ALA A 126 2.29 8.55 15.27
N LYS A 127 1.00 8.30 15.54
CA LYS A 127 0.32 8.65 16.79
C LYS A 127 0.53 7.62 17.92
N ARG A 128 0.78 6.36 17.57
CA ARG A 128 0.80 5.23 18.52
C ARG A 128 2.20 4.91 19.05
N VAL A 129 3.23 5.03 18.21
CA VAL A 129 4.61 4.71 18.59
C VAL A 129 5.15 5.74 19.58
N ARG A 130 5.90 5.27 20.58
CA ARG A 130 6.45 6.14 21.65
C ARG A 130 7.76 6.79 21.26
N GLU A 131 8.44 6.23 20.26
CA GLU A 131 9.78 6.66 19.83
C GLU A 131 9.65 7.85 18.86
N PRO A 132 10.15 9.05 19.21
CA PRO A 132 9.94 10.25 18.38
C PRO A 132 10.49 10.13 16.97
N GLU A 133 11.69 9.55 16.79
CA GLU A 133 12.29 9.33 15.46
C GLU A 133 11.40 8.47 14.57
N LEU A 134 10.77 7.43 15.14
CA LEU A 134 9.89 6.54 14.38
C LEU A 134 8.53 7.20 14.09
N ALA A 135 8.00 7.99 15.03
CA ALA A 135 6.79 8.75 14.82
C ALA A 135 6.96 9.77 13.69
N GLU A 136 8.07 10.51 13.69
CA GLU A 136 8.42 11.47 12.65
C GLU A 136 8.62 10.79 11.29
N PHE A 137 9.27 9.62 11.27
CA PHE A 137 9.41 8.81 10.06
C PHE A 137 8.05 8.42 9.46
N TYR A 138 7.13 7.85 10.24
CA TYR A 138 5.80 7.50 9.71
C TYR A 138 5.01 8.74 9.28
N GLN A 139 5.19 9.87 9.96
CA GLN A 139 4.56 11.12 9.57
C GLN A 139 5.11 11.66 8.24
N SER A 140 6.40 11.46 7.95
CA SER A 140 7.01 11.94 6.71
C SER A 140 6.58 11.14 5.47
N LEU A 141 6.20 9.86 5.63
CA LEU A 141 5.68 9.03 4.55
C LEU A 141 4.24 9.38 4.15
N PHE A 142 3.48 10.06 5.01
CA PHE A 142 2.06 10.28 4.77
C PHE A 142 1.75 10.97 3.43
N GLU A 143 2.54 11.98 3.06
CA GLU A 143 2.28 12.77 1.87
C GLU A 143 2.52 11.98 0.58
N SER A 144 3.60 11.19 0.51
CA SER A 144 3.89 10.35 -0.66
C SER A 144 2.80 9.31 -0.89
N GLU A 145 2.39 8.58 0.14
CA GLU A 145 1.31 7.58 0.04
C GLU A 145 -0.02 8.18 -0.45
N ALA A 146 -0.38 9.36 0.07
CA ALA A 146 -1.60 10.06 -0.34
C ALA A 146 -1.53 10.49 -1.82
N ARG A 147 -0.34 10.91 -2.28
CA ARG A 147 -0.09 11.19 -3.70
C ARG A 147 -0.16 9.91 -4.54
N HIS A 148 0.47 8.82 -4.12
CA HIS A 148 0.46 7.54 -4.83
C HIS A 148 -0.97 7.02 -5.05
N HIS A 149 -1.79 6.98 -3.98
CA HIS A 149 -3.21 6.64 -4.08
C HIS A 149 -3.94 7.47 -5.13
N THR A 150 -3.72 8.78 -5.11
CA THR A 150 -4.37 9.72 -6.02
C THR A 150 -3.89 9.51 -7.46
N THR A 151 -2.59 9.28 -7.67
CA THR A 151 -1.99 9.01 -8.98
C THR A 151 -2.55 7.72 -9.58
N TYR A 152 -2.59 6.62 -8.82
CA TYR A 152 -3.18 5.37 -9.30
C TYR A 152 -4.65 5.52 -9.71
N THR A 153 -5.46 6.16 -8.86
CA THR A 153 -6.89 6.39 -9.14
C THR A 153 -7.10 7.28 -10.37
N ARG A 154 -6.25 8.29 -10.56
CA ARG A 154 -6.27 9.15 -11.74
C ARG A 154 -5.90 8.38 -13.00
N LEU A 155 -4.80 7.62 -12.97
CA LEU A 155 -4.35 6.84 -14.13
C LEU A 155 -5.35 5.76 -14.55
N ALA A 156 -6.14 5.21 -13.61
CA ALA A 156 -7.21 4.28 -13.96
C ALA A 156 -8.25 4.89 -14.92
N LYS A 157 -8.44 6.21 -14.89
CA LYS A 157 -9.36 6.96 -15.77
C LYS A 157 -8.85 7.10 -17.20
N ASP A 158 -7.60 6.77 -17.47
CA ASP A 158 -7.07 6.66 -18.84
C ASP A 158 -7.61 5.42 -19.56
N PHE A 159 -8.13 4.44 -18.81
CA PHE A 159 -8.58 3.14 -19.35
C PHE A 159 -10.10 2.95 -19.34
N ALA A 160 -10.84 3.74 -18.57
CA ALA A 160 -12.31 3.68 -18.51
C ALA A 160 -12.91 5.03 -18.08
N PRO A 161 -14.20 5.29 -18.38
CA PRO A 161 -14.88 6.51 -17.96
C PRO A 161 -14.86 6.70 -16.44
N ASP A 162 -14.80 7.96 -15.99
CA ASP A 162 -14.72 8.33 -14.57
C ASP A 162 -15.78 7.64 -13.71
N ALA A 163 -17.04 7.62 -14.16
CA ALA A 163 -18.13 6.99 -13.42
C ALA A 163 -17.92 5.48 -13.22
N GLU A 164 -17.35 4.77 -14.20
CA GLU A 164 -17.05 3.33 -14.08
C GLU A 164 -15.89 3.09 -13.10
N VAL A 165 -14.83 3.90 -13.20
CA VAL A 165 -13.66 3.84 -12.31
C VAL A 165 -14.07 4.10 -10.86
N MET A 166 -14.87 5.14 -10.61
CA MET A 166 -15.31 5.49 -9.27
C MET A 166 -16.28 4.46 -8.68
N ALA A 167 -17.19 3.91 -9.50
CA ALA A 167 -18.06 2.82 -9.05
C ALA A 167 -17.26 1.56 -8.69
N ARG A 168 -16.25 1.23 -9.50
CA ARG A 168 -15.37 0.08 -9.21
C ARG A 168 -14.49 0.30 -8.00
N LEU A 169 -13.98 1.52 -7.80
CA LEU A 169 -13.20 1.87 -6.60
C LEU A 169 -14.05 1.73 -5.33
N ASP A 170 -15.31 2.18 -5.37
CA ASP A 170 -16.24 2.06 -4.25
C ASP A 170 -16.49 0.58 -3.88
N GLU A 171 -16.73 -0.27 -4.89
CA GLU A 171 -16.89 -1.71 -4.73
C GLU A 171 -15.64 -2.36 -4.11
N LEU A 172 -14.46 -2.11 -4.70
CA LEU A 172 -13.19 -2.67 -4.21
C LEU A 172 -12.87 -2.19 -2.79
N ALA A 173 -13.16 -0.93 -2.45
CA ALA A 173 -12.97 -0.40 -1.11
C ALA A 173 -13.91 -1.05 -0.08
N GLY A 174 -15.13 -1.41 -0.48
CA GLY A 174 -16.04 -2.19 0.35
C GLY A 174 -15.52 -3.60 0.63
N ILE A 175 -14.93 -4.25 -0.38
CA ILE A 175 -14.33 -5.59 -0.23
C ILE A 175 -13.03 -5.51 0.59
N GLU A 176 -12.20 -4.49 0.38
CA GLU A 176 -10.99 -4.23 1.18
C GLU A 176 -11.29 -4.15 2.68
N ALA A 177 -12.35 -3.41 3.03
CA ALA A 177 -12.78 -3.29 4.42
C ALA A 177 -13.20 -4.64 5.01
N GLN A 178 -13.87 -5.51 4.22
CA GLN A 178 -14.23 -6.87 4.65
C GLN A 178 -12.98 -7.74 4.85
N ILE A 179 -12.00 -7.66 3.94
CA ILE A 179 -10.74 -8.40 4.03
C ILE A 179 -10.00 -8.03 5.32
N LEU A 180 -9.92 -6.75 5.66
CA LEU A 180 -9.29 -6.30 6.91
C LEU A 180 -10.09 -6.72 8.14
N ALA A 181 -11.41 -6.67 8.08
CA ALA A 181 -12.28 -7.05 9.20
C ALA A 181 -12.17 -8.54 9.58
N GLU A 182 -11.80 -9.42 8.64
CA GLU A 182 -11.48 -10.81 8.97
C GLU A 182 -10.32 -10.91 9.96
N GLY A 183 -9.32 -10.03 9.83
CA GLY A 183 -8.12 -9.96 10.65
C GLY A 183 -7.18 -11.15 10.52
N GLU A 184 -5.87 -10.91 10.61
CA GLU A 184 -4.87 -11.97 10.67
C GLU A 184 -4.12 -11.96 12.00
N SER A 185 -3.79 -13.15 12.53
CA SER A 185 -3.06 -13.27 13.80
C SER A 185 -1.59 -12.86 13.68
N ALA A 186 -0.99 -13.04 12.50
CA ALA A 186 0.39 -12.65 12.25
C ALA A 186 0.48 -11.12 12.00
N PRO A 187 1.29 -10.37 12.76
CA PRO A 187 1.39 -8.91 12.65
C PRO A 187 2.06 -8.51 11.34
N ARG A 188 1.34 -7.83 10.46
CA ARG A 188 1.79 -7.31 9.16
C ARG A 188 1.28 -5.89 8.98
N MET A 189 1.88 -5.13 8.06
CA MET A 189 1.37 -3.80 7.70
C MET A 189 -0.08 -3.84 7.28
N HIS A 190 -0.54 -4.95 6.69
CA HIS A 190 -1.91 -5.17 6.22
C HIS A 190 -2.54 -6.45 6.82
N SER A 191 -2.28 -6.78 8.09
CA SER A 191 -2.99 -7.85 8.86
C SER A 191 -4.23 -7.35 9.62
#